data_AF-A0A454TES4-F1
#
_entry.id   AF-A0A454TES4-F1
#
_cell.length_a   1.000
_cell.length_b   1.000
_cell.length_c   1.000
_cell.angle_alpha   90.00
_cell.angle_beta   90.00
_cell.angle_gamma   90.00
#
_symmetry.space_group_name_H-M   'P 1'
#
loop_
_entity.id
_entity.type
_entity.pdbx_description
1 polymer ?
#
loop_
_entity_poly.entity_id
_entity_poly.type
_entity_poly.pdbx_seq_one_letter_code
_entity_poly.pdbx_strand_id
1 'polypeptide(L)'
;PPNSLIVLDEAQRVFRVRTAGSKVPDHVAAFETVRHTGVTFVLITQNPTFLDSHIRKLVGQHVHLRDAGLLGRWYYEWPECANPETFNTAPIKKKWSLPKSSFGLYKSSSLHIKRKYTVPPVLMLFIACVLIAAFLAYRVYYRTGQLTTATPAKPVAAEQGRGGVASALAVAV
;
A
#
# COMPACT_ATOMS: atom_id res chain seq x y z
N PRO A 1 -28.96 -28.61 -10.66
CA PRO A 1 -29.47 -28.72 -12.06
C PRO A 1 -28.31 -28.46 -13.02
N PRO A 2 -28.35 -28.93 -14.28
CA PRO A 2 -27.32 -28.57 -15.27
C PRO A 2 -27.16 -27.04 -15.35
N ASN A 3 -25.94 -26.55 -15.55
CA ASN A 3 -25.60 -25.12 -15.58
C ASN A 3 -25.84 -24.34 -14.28
N SER A 4 -25.90 -25.02 -13.12
CA SER A 4 -26.01 -24.33 -11.83
C SER A 4 -24.67 -23.81 -11.32
N LEU A 5 -24.70 -22.66 -10.65
CA LEU A 5 -23.60 -22.14 -9.84
C LEU A 5 -23.84 -22.50 -8.37
N ILE A 6 -22.92 -23.24 -7.77
CA ILE A 6 -22.96 -23.61 -6.35
C ILE A 6 -21.89 -22.82 -5.62
N VAL A 7 -22.30 -21.96 -4.70
CA VAL A 7 -21.39 -21.15 -3.87
C VAL A 7 -21.41 -21.70 -2.46
N LEU A 8 -20.25 -22.10 -1.95
CA LEU A 8 -20.08 -22.62 -0.60
C LEU A 8 -19.15 -21.71 0.19
N ASP A 9 -19.71 -21.06 1.22
CA ASP A 9 -18.94 -20.34 2.21
C ASP A 9 -18.46 -21.28 3.32
N GLU A 10 -17.27 -21.00 3.86
CA GLU A 10 -16.55 -21.86 4.80
C GLU A 10 -16.48 -23.32 4.32
N ALA A 11 -16.06 -23.50 3.06
CA ALA A 11 -16.07 -24.79 2.37
C ALA A 11 -15.29 -25.90 3.10
N GLN A 12 -14.34 -25.55 3.98
CA GLN A 12 -13.62 -26.51 4.83
C GLN A 12 -14.52 -27.24 5.83
N ARG A 13 -15.76 -26.79 6.06
CA ARG A 13 -16.74 -27.53 6.87
C ARG A 13 -17.20 -28.81 6.19
N VAL A 14 -17.20 -28.83 4.85
CA VAL A 14 -17.60 -29.98 4.05
C VAL A 14 -16.36 -30.71 3.52
N PHE A 15 -15.40 -29.96 2.98
CA PHE A 15 -14.24 -30.49 2.26
C PHE A 15 -12.95 -30.35 3.06
N ARG A 16 -13.00 -30.73 4.34
CA ARG A 16 -11.85 -30.55 5.25
C ARG A 16 -10.65 -31.37 4.79
N VAL A 17 -9.45 -30.84 5.06
CA VAL A 17 -8.21 -31.58 4.88
C VAL A 17 -8.24 -32.93 5.60
N ARG A 18 -7.79 -33.95 4.87
CA ARG A 18 -7.74 -35.35 5.30
C ARG A 18 -6.33 -35.75 5.73
N THR A 19 -6.21 -36.81 6.52
CA THR A 19 -4.92 -37.42 6.84
C THR A 19 -4.27 -38.00 5.58
N ALA A 20 -2.95 -37.86 5.46
CA ALA A 20 -2.19 -38.41 4.34
C ALA A 20 -2.46 -39.92 4.17
N GLY A 21 -2.67 -40.36 2.92
CA GLY A 21 -2.90 -41.77 2.60
C GLY A 21 -4.31 -42.32 2.87
N SER A 22 -5.21 -41.54 3.48
CA SER A 22 -6.61 -41.98 3.68
C SER A 22 -7.33 -42.22 2.34
N LYS A 23 -8.45 -42.96 2.32
CA LYS A 23 -9.29 -43.09 1.12
C LYS A 23 -9.95 -41.74 0.79
N VAL A 24 -10.02 -41.38 -0.49
CA VAL A 24 -10.76 -40.18 -0.94
C VAL A 24 -12.26 -40.45 -0.77
N PRO A 25 -13.00 -39.58 -0.04
CA PRO A 25 -14.45 -39.74 0.10
C PRO A 25 -15.19 -39.57 -1.24
N ASP A 26 -16.32 -40.24 -1.40
CA ASP A 26 -17.06 -40.24 -2.67
C ASP A 26 -17.54 -38.83 -3.08
N HIS A 27 -17.91 -37.99 -2.09
CA HIS A 27 -18.30 -36.60 -2.34
C HIS A 27 -17.14 -35.70 -2.80
N VAL A 28 -15.90 -36.06 -2.46
CA VAL A 28 -14.68 -35.39 -2.93
C VAL A 28 -14.33 -35.88 -4.33
N ALA A 29 -14.39 -37.20 -4.56
CA ALA A 29 -14.14 -37.81 -5.87
C ALA A 29 -15.15 -37.32 -6.93
N ALA A 30 -16.40 -37.04 -6.53
CA ALA A 30 -17.41 -36.47 -7.41
C ALA A 30 -16.98 -35.13 -8.06
N PHE A 31 -16.02 -34.39 -7.49
CA PHE A 31 -15.50 -33.17 -8.12
C PHE A 31 -14.78 -33.41 -9.44
N GLU A 32 -14.25 -34.61 -9.67
CA GLU A 32 -13.59 -34.96 -10.94
C GLU A 32 -14.58 -34.90 -12.12
N THR A 33 -15.84 -35.25 -11.89
CA THR A 33 -16.87 -35.32 -12.94
C THR A 33 -17.72 -34.06 -13.06
N VAL A 34 -17.54 -33.09 -12.17
CA VAL A 34 -18.29 -31.82 -12.17
C VAL A 34 -18.26 -31.12 -13.53
N ARG A 35 -17.12 -31.14 -14.22
CA ARG A 35 -16.99 -30.52 -15.55
C ARG A 35 -17.92 -31.12 -16.61
N HIS A 36 -18.27 -32.40 -16.49
CA HIS A 36 -19.21 -33.06 -17.40
C HIS A 36 -20.67 -32.67 -17.11
N THR A 37 -20.99 -32.33 -15.86
CA THR A 37 -22.36 -31.94 -15.46
C THR A 37 -22.71 -30.49 -15.77
N GLY A 38 -21.73 -29.67 -16.18
CA GLY A 38 -21.91 -28.23 -16.43
C GLY A 38 -22.12 -27.40 -15.15
N VAL A 39 -21.92 -27.98 -13.97
CA VAL A 39 -22.05 -27.27 -12.70
C VAL A 39 -20.74 -26.53 -12.39
N THR A 40 -20.84 -25.28 -11.94
CA THR A 40 -19.68 -24.49 -11.49
C THR A 40 -19.71 -24.37 -9.97
N PHE A 41 -18.60 -24.70 -9.31
CA PHE A 41 -18.44 -24.53 -7.87
C PHE A 41 -17.57 -23.32 -7.55
N VAL A 42 -18.03 -22.51 -6.61
CA VAL A 42 -17.26 -21.42 -6.00
C VAL A 42 -17.08 -21.78 -4.52
N LEU A 43 -15.86 -22.16 -4.16
CA LEU A 43 -15.51 -22.53 -2.80
C LEU A 43 -14.82 -21.34 -2.13
N ILE A 44 -15.39 -20.85 -1.03
CA ILE A 44 -14.84 -19.75 -0.24
C ILE A 44 -14.30 -20.32 1.06
N THR A 45 -13.06 -19.96 1.38
CA THR A 45 -12.38 -20.36 2.62
C THR A 45 -11.34 -19.32 3.00
N GLN A 46 -10.94 -19.33 4.28
CA GLN A 46 -9.90 -18.44 4.80
C GLN A 46 -8.51 -18.79 4.25
N ASN A 47 -8.21 -20.08 4.10
CA ASN A 47 -6.95 -20.56 3.55
C ASN A 47 -7.18 -21.85 2.74
N PRO A 48 -6.62 -21.96 1.52
CA PRO A 48 -6.81 -23.15 0.69
C PRO A 48 -6.30 -24.44 1.35
N THR A 49 -5.31 -24.37 2.25
CA THR A 49 -4.77 -25.54 2.96
C THR A 49 -5.80 -26.24 3.85
N PHE A 50 -6.88 -25.57 4.24
CA PHE A 50 -7.97 -26.19 4.99
C PHE A 50 -8.83 -27.12 4.13
N LEU A 51 -8.74 -26.99 2.81
CA LEU A 51 -9.44 -27.85 1.86
C LEU A 51 -8.66 -29.11 1.53
N ASP A 52 -9.40 -30.16 1.22
CA ASP A 52 -8.89 -31.43 0.71
C ASP A 52 -7.86 -31.20 -0.42
N SER A 53 -6.72 -31.89 -0.33
CA SER A 53 -5.65 -31.78 -1.32
C SER A 53 -6.08 -32.27 -2.71
N HIS A 54 -7.05 -33.19 -2.78
CA HIS A 54 -7.61 -33.65 -4.04
C HIS A 54 -8.41 -32.54 -4.73
N ILE A 55 -9.31 -31.85 -4.00
CA ILE A 55 -10.09 -30.73 -4.55
C ILE A 55 -9.17 -29.61 -5.01
N ARG A 56 -8.14 -29.28 -4.22
CA ARG A 56 -7.16 -28.25 -4.60
C ARG A 56 -6.50 -28.49 -5.95
N LYS A 57 -6.26 -29.76 -6.33
CA LYS A 57 -5.69 -30.11 -7.64
C LYS A 57 -6.66 -29.91 -8.80
N LEU A 58 -7.97 -29.92 -8.53
CA LEU A 58 -9.03 -29.76 -9.52
C LEU A 58 -9.43 -28.29 -9.75
N VAL A 59 -8.97 -27.38 -8.88
CA VAL A 59 -9.22 -25.94 -8.98
C VAL A 59 -8.63 -25.40 -10.27
N GLY A 60 -9.47 -24.84 -11.14
CA GLY A 60 -9.07 -24.17 -12.38
C GLY A 60 -8.94 -22.65 -12.28
N GLN A 61 -9.26 -22.07 -11.12
CA GLN A 61 -9.06 -20.65 -10.82
C GLN A 61 -9.01 -20.46 -9.32
N HIS A 62 -7.91 -19.89 -8.81
CA HIS A 62 -7.78 -19.48 -7.42
C HIS A 62 -7.73 -17.96 -7.35
N VAL A 63 -8.67 -17.36 -6.63
CA VAL A 63 -8.68 -15.94 -6.30
C VAL A 63 -8.39 -15.77 -4.81
N HIS A 64 -7.37 -14.98 -4.49
CA HIS A 64 -7.05 -14.59 -3.12
C HIS A 64 -7.23 -13.08 -2.92
N LEU A 65 -8.13 -12.71 -2.02
CA LEU A 65 -8.36 -11.33 -1.61
C LEU A 65 -7.56 -11.04 -0.34
N ARG A 66 -6.59 -10.13 -0.43
CA ARG A 66 -5.76 -9.72 0.70
C ARG A 66 -6.06 -8.29 1.11
N ASP A 67 -6.27 -8.08 2.39
CA ASP A 67 -6.34 -6.74 2.98
C ASP A 67 -4.94 -6.29 3.39
N ALA A 68 -4.40 -5.27 2.73
CA ALA A 68 -3.11 -4.65 3.05
C ALA A 68 -3.28 -3.38 3.91
N GLY A 69 -4.43 -3.24 4.57
CA GLY A 69 -4.74 -2.15 5.49
C GLY A 69 -4.74 -0.79 4.82
N LEU A 70 -3.81 0.08 5.20
CA LEU A 70 -3.70 1.43 4.64
C LEU A 70 -3.50 1.43 3.12
N LEU A 71 -2.91 0.38 2.56
CA LEU A 71 -2.70 0.22 1.12
C LEU A 71 -3.96 -0.29 0.39
N GLY A 72 -5.03 -0.57 1.13
CA GLY A 72 -6.29 -1.10 0.63
C GLY A 72 -6.27 -2.61 0.38
N ARG A 73 -7.22 -3.09 -0.40
CA ARG A 73 -7.37 -4.51 -0.72
C ARG A 73 -6.75 -4.83 -2.08
N TRP A 74 -6.19 -6.01 -2.17
CA TRP A 74 -5.56 -6.55 -3.36
C TRP A 74 -6.22 -7.85 -3.76
N TYR A 75 -6.33 -8.03 -5.06
CA TYR A 75 -6.82 -9.24 -5.71
C TYR A 75 -5.64 -9.90 -6.40
N TYR A 76 -5.45 -11.18 -6.09
CA TYR A 76 -4.44 -12.04 -6.69
C TYR A 76 -5.15 -13.24 -7.30
N GLU A 77 -4.76 -13.61 -8.51
CA GLU A 77 -5.38 -14.73 -9.22
C GLU A 77 -4.35 -15.63 -9.88
N TRP A 78 -4.62 -16.94 -9.81
CA TRP A 78 -3.84 -18.02 -10.41
C TRP A 78 -4.76 -18.96 -11.19
N PRO A 79 -4.25 -19.61 -12.26
CA PRO A 79 -4.99 -20.64 -13.01
C PRO A 79 -5.14 -21.96 -12.23
N GLU A 80 -4.43 -22.12 -11.11
CA GLU A 80 -4.44 -23.31 -10.27
C GLU A 80 -4.41 -22.91 -8.78
N CYS A 81 -4.65 -23.85 -7.87
CA CYS A 81 -4.59 -23.57 -6.44
C CYS A 81 -3.16 -23.32 -5.95
N ALA A 82 -2.77 -22.04 -5.87
CA ALA A 82 -1.47 -21.61 -5.32
C ALA A 82 -1.47 -21.38 -3.79
N ASN A 83 -0.27 -21.23 -3.22
CA ASN A 83 -0.08 -20.77 -1.84
C ASN A 83 -0.30 -19.24 -1.75
N PRO A 84 -1.24 -18.74 -0.93
CA PRO A 84 -1.48 -17.30 -0.78
C PRO A 84 -0.31 -16.54 -0.14
N GLU A 85 0.59 -17.21 0.57
CA GLU A 85 1.77 -16.56 1.17
C GLU A 85 2.74 -16.06 0.10
N THR A 86 2.82 -16.77 -1.03
CA THR A 86 3.58 -16.35 -2.21
C THR A 86 2.74 -15.45 -3.12
N PHE A 87 2.00 -14.50 -2.56
CA PHE A 87 1.10 -13.59 -3.31
C PHE A 87 1.83 -12.80 -4.42
N ASN A 88 3.14 -12.61 -4.29
CA ASN A 88 3.98 -11.91 -5.27
C ASN A 88 4.19 -12.70 -6.57
N THR A 89 3.94 -14.01 -6.57
CA THR A 89 4.06 -14.87 -7.77
C THR A 89 2.77 -14.97 -8.56
N ALA A 90 1.70 -14.31 -8.12
CA ALA A 90 0.42 -14.29 -8.82
C ALA A 90 0.57 -13.74 -10.25
N PRO A 91 0.15 -14.49 -11.29
CA PRO A 91 0.14 -14.00 -12.66
C PRO A 91 -0.68 -12.71 -12.81
N ILE A 92 -1.80 -12.63 -12.10
CA ILE A 92 -2.71 -11.48 -12.13
C ILE A 92 -2.76 -10.83 -10.76
N LYS A 93 -2.44 -9.53 -10.71
CA LYS A 93 -2.49 -8.69 -9.51
C LYS A 93 -3.21 -7.40 -9.83
N LYS A 94 -4.28 -7.10 -9.08
CA LYS A 94 -5.03 -5.84 -9.23
C LYS A 94 -5.46 -5.28 -7.88
N LYS A 95 -5.59 -3.96 -7.79
CA LYS A 95 -6.21 -3.32 -6.62
C LYS A 95 -7.70 -3.62 -6.64
N TRP A 96 -8.26 -4.00 -5.50
CA TRP A 96 -9.65 -4.41 -5.38
C TRP A 96 -10.45 -3.44 -4.52
N SER A 97 -11.63 -3.09 -5.00
CA SER A 97 -12.64 -2.34 -4.25
C SER A 97 -13.95 -3.10 -4.32
N LEU A 98 -14.74 -3.06 -3.24
CA LEU A 98 -16.05 -3.69 -3.23
C LEU A 98 -17.00 -2.91 -4.14
N PRO A 99 -17.66 -3.56 -5.12
CA PRO A 99 -18.66 -2.89 -5.95
C PRO A 99 -19.80 -2.38 -5.09
N LYS A 100 -20.17 -1.10 -5.27
CA LYS A 100 -21.21 -0.44 -4.45
C LYS A 100 -22.58 -1.12 -4.54
N SER A 101 -22.89 -1.69 -5.71
CA SER A 101 -24.12 -2.46 -5.95
C SER A 101 -24.27 -3.67 -5.01
N SER A 102 -23.17 -4.24 -4.52
CA SER A 102 -23.19 -5.44 -3.68
C SER A 102 -23.70 -5.16 -2.26
N PHE A 103 -23.59 -3.92 -1.77
CA PHE A 103 -23.98 -3.57 -0.40
C PHE A 103 -25.49 -3.66 -0.15
N GLY A 104 -26.32 -3.52 -1.19
CA GLY A 104 -27.78 -3.69 -1.08
C GLY A 104 -28.23 -5.15 -1.05
N LEU A 105 -27.40 -6.07 -1.53
CA LEU A 105 -27.73 -7.50 -1.65
C LEU A 105 -27.38 -8.30 -0.39
N TYR A 106 -26.66 -7.70 0.56
CA TYR A 106 -26.15 -8.38 1.74
C TYR A 106 -26.32 -7.52 2.99
N LYS A 107 -26.99 -8.07 4.01
CA LYS A 107 -27.07 -7.46 5.33
C LYS A 107 -25.93 -8.01 6.19
N SER A 108 -24.95 -7.16 6.50
CA SER A 108 -23.84 -7.55 7.38
C SER A 108 -24.32 -7.80 8.81
N SER A 109 -23.66 -8.73 9.50
CA SER A 109 -23.93 -9.11 10.89
C SER A 109 -23.70 -7.93 11.85
N SER A 110 -24.47 -7.91 12.94
CA SER A 110 -24.63 -6.78 13.88
C SER A 110 -23.34 -6.35 14.62
N LEU A 111 -22.27 -7.15 14.60
CA LEU A 111 -20.97 -6.80 15.18
C LEU A 111 -20.04 -6.20 14.12
N HIS A 112 -20.22 -4.92 13.82
CA HIS A 112 -19.34 -4.18 12.91
C HIS A 112 -18.04 -3.76 13.61
N ILE A 113 -17.10 -4.68 13.78
CA ILE A 113 -15.75 -4.35 14.30
C ILE A 113 -14.95 -3.71 13.17
N LYS A 114 -14.82 -2.38 13.20
CA LYS A 114 -13.89 -1.66 12.32
C LYS A 114 -12.46 -2.01 12.70
N ARG A 115 -11.72 -2.70 11.82
CA ARG A 115 -10.27 -2.90 11.99
C ARG A 115 -9.57 -1.55 12.01
N LYS A 116 -8.88 -1.24 13.11
CA LYS A 116 -7.99 -0.08 13.21
C LYS A 116 -6.62 -0.48 12.68
N TYR A 117 -6.11 0.25 11.69
CA TYR A 117 -4.76 0.01 11.16
C TYR A 117 -3.77 0.93 11.87
N THR A 118 -2.66 0.37 12.33
CA THR A 118 -1.55 1.13 12.92
C THR A 118 -0.65 1.67 11.82
N VAL A 119 -0.29 2.95 11.89
CA VAL A 119 0.67 3.56 10.97
C VAL A 119 2.10 3.20 11.42
N PRO A 120 2.97 2.69 10.52
CA PRO A 120 4.35 2.35 10.90
C PRO A 120 5.14 3.57 11.40
N PRO A 121 5.92 3.46 12.50
CA PRO A 121 6.70 4.58 13.06
C PRO A 121 7.67 5.23 12.06
N VAL A 122 8.26 4.43 11.16
CA VAL A 122 9.18 4.90 10.12
C VAL A 122 8.50 5.90 9.17
N LEU A 123 7.22 5.68 8.83
CA LEU A 123 6.47 6.61 8.00
C LEU A 123 6.21 7.93 8.74
N MET A 124 5.94 7.88 10.04
CA MET A 124 5.78 9.09 10.86
C MET A 124 7.10 9.88 10.95
N LEU A 125 8.23 9.19 11.15
CA LEU A 125 9.55 9.81 11.15
C LEU A 125 9.87 10.48 9.80
N PHE A 126 9.58 9.80 8.70
CA PHE A 126 9.77 10.37 7.36
C PHE A 126 8.96 11.65 7.17
N ILE A 127 7.68 11.65 7.55
CA ILE A 127 6.82 12.85 7.48
C ILE A 127 7.41 13.98 8.34
N ALA A 128 7.85 13.68 9.57
CA ALA A 128 8.49 14.67 10.44
C ALA A 128 9.75 15.28 9.80
N CYS A 129 10.62 14.46 9.21
CA CYS A 129 11.81 14.92 8.50
C CYS A 129 11.47 15.83 7.31
N VAL A 130 10.46 15.47 6.51
CA VAL A 130 10.00 16.30 5.38
C VAL A 130 9.47 17.65 5.86
N LEU A 131 8.69 17.67 6.94
CA LEU A 131 8.17 18.91 7.53
C LEU A 131 9.30 19.81 8.08
N ILE A 132 10.29 19.21 8.76
CA ILE A 132 11.46 19.95 9.25
C ILE A 132 12.26 20.52 8.08
N ALA A 133 12.51 19.74 7.03
CA ALA A 133 13.24 20.20 5.85
C ALA A 133 12.50 21.34 5.15
N ALA A 134 11.18 21.24 4.98
CA ALA A 134 10.36 22.30 4.41
C ALA A 134 10.38 23.57 5.28
N PHE A 135 10.32 23.42 6.60
CA PHE A 135 10.43 24.54 7.53
C PHE A 135 11.80 25.23 7.47
N LEU A 136 12.89 24.46 7.40
CA LEU A 136 14.24 25.00 7.27
C LEU A 136 14.42 25.71 5.92
N ALA A 137 13.94 25.13 4.83
CA ALA A 137 13.97 25.74 3.50
C ALA A 137 13.18 27.07 3.48
N TYR A 138 11.99 27.10 4.09
CA TYR A 138 11.23 28.32 4.29
C TYR A 138 12.04 29.36 5.08
N ARG A 139 12.64 28.97 6.21
CA ARG A 139 13.45 29.90 7.03
C ARG A 139 14.63 30.49 6.26
N VAL A 140 15.32 29.69 5.45
CA VAL A 140 16.43 30.15 4.60
C VAL A 140 15.94 31.13 3.54
N TYR A 141 14.84 30.81 2.83
CA TYR A 141 14.26 31.69 1.81
C TYR A 141 13.87 33.07 2.36
N TYR A 142 13.23 33.11 3.53
CA TYR A 142 12.85 34.39 4.16
C TYR A 142 14.07 35.17 4.69
N ARG A 143 15.13 34.49 5.11
CA ARG A 143 16.40 35.13 5.53
C ARG A 143 17.16 35.72 4.35
N THR A 144 17.27 35.01 3.23
CA THR A 144 17.95 35.52 2.03
C THR A 144 17.15 36.64 1.35
N GLY A 145 15.82 36.57 1.37
CA GLY A 145 14.96 37.66 0.88
C GLY A 145 15.10 38.97 1.66
N GLN A 146 15.45 38.93 2.95
CA GLN A 146 15.73 40.14 3.75
C GLN A 146 17.13 40.72 3.47
N LEU A 147 18.09 39.87 3.08
CA LEU A 147 19.47 40.27 2.78
C LEU A 147 19.61 40.92 1.40
N THR A 148 18.79 40.54 0.42
CA THR A 148 18.83 41.14 -0.93
C THR A 148 18.07 42.46 -1.05
N THR A 149 17.13 42.76 -0.16
CA THR A 149 16.40 44.05 -0.14
C THR A 149 17.11 45.15 0.67
N ALA A 150 18.13 44.80 1.46
CA ALA A 150 18.89 45.75 2.26
C ALA A 150 20.28 45.98 1.65
N THR A 151 20.36 46.86 0.64
CA THR A 151 21.44 47.85 0.39
C THR A 151 21.52 48.22 -1.11
N PRO A 152 21.07 49.43 -1.52
CA PRO A 152 21.79 50.22 -2.50
C PRO A 152 22.74 51.15 -1.73
N ALA A 153 24.05 50.92 -1.87
CA ALA A 153 25.07 51.78 -1.31
C ALA A 153 25.04 53.15 -2.03
N LYS A 154 24.92 54.25 -1.26
CA LYS A 154 25.07 55.62 -1.77
C LYS A 154 26.47 55.81 -2.36
N PRO A 155 26.63 56.47 -3.53
CA PRO A 155 27.93 56.83 -4.03
C PRO A 155 28.49 58.00 -3.21
N VAL A 156 29.73 57.88 -2.75
CA VAL A 156 30.43 58.94 -2.01
C VAL A 156 31.00 59.91 -3.05
N ALA A 157 30.52 61.16 -3.02
CA ALA A 157 30.98 62.23 -3.89
C ALA A 157 32.41 62.66 -3.52
N ALA A 158 33.23 62.89 -4.54
CA ALA A 158 34.57 63.44 -4.44
C ALA A 158 34.53 64.92 -4.04
N GLU A 159 35.43 65.34 -3.15
CA GLU A 159 35.74 66.75 -2.92
C GLU A 159 37.26 66.96 -3.02
N GLN A 160 37.67 67.73 -4.03
CA GLN A 160 39.03 68.20 -4.28
C GLN A 160 39.15 69.68 -3.90
N GLY A 161 40.27 70.05 -3.26
CA GLY A 161 40.88 71.39 -3.25
C GLY A 161 40.89 72.07 -1.86
N ARG A 162 41.92 72.80 -1.42
CA ARG A 162 43.05 73.45 -2.13
C ARG A 162 43.96 74.18 -1.09
N GLY A 163 45.29 74.23 -1.33
CA GLY A 163 46.27 75.24 -0.83
C GLY A 163 46.93 74.94 0.53
N GLY A 164 48.27 74.76 0.69
CA GLY A 164 49.41 75.67 0.43
C GLY A 164 49.68 76.53 1.70
N VAL A 165 50.85 76.78 2.30
CA VAL A 165 52.29 76.80 1.93
C VAL A 165 53.13 76.94 3.24
N ALA A 166 54.45 76.66 3.20
CA ALA A 166 55.56 77.18 4.06
C ALA A 166 55.74 76.57 5.48
N SER A 167 56.92 76.45 6.11
CA SER A 167 58.34 76.73 5.84
C SER A 167 59.17 75.98 6.92
N ALA A 168 60.44 75.67 6.64
CA ALA A 168 61.42 75.20 7.62
C ALA A 168 61.78 76.27 8.68
N LEU A 169 62.08 75.86 9.93
CA LEU A 169 63.33 76.19 10.67
C LEU A 169 63.40 75.45 12.03
N ALA A 170 64.61 75.42 12.58
CA ALA A 170 65.14 74.55 13.63
C ALA A 170 64.98 75.03 15.09
N VAL A 171 65.44 74.17 16.01
CA VAL A 171 66.16 74.41 17.30
C VAL A 171 65.50 73.88 18.58
N ALA A 172 66.21 72.91 19.19
CA ALA A 172 66.46 72.55 20.59
C ALA A 172 65.50 72.96 21.73
N VAL A 173 65.14 71.97 22.56
CA VAL A 173 65.71 71.74 23.92
C VAL A 173 65.86 70.24 24.13
#